data_AF-A0A9N8HP02-F1
#
_entry.id   AF-A0A9N8HP02-F1
#
_cell.length_a   1.000
_cell.length_b   1.000
_cell.length_c   1.000
_cell.angle_alpha   90.00
_cell.angle_beta   90.00
_cell.angle_gamma   90.00
#
_symmetry.space_group_name_H-M   'P 1'
#
loop_
_entity.id
_entity.type
_entity.pdbx_description
1 polymer ?
#
loop_
_entity_poly.entity_id
_entity_poly.type
_entity_poly.pdbx_seq_one_letter_code
_entity_poly.pdbx_strand_id
1 'polypeptide(L)'
;MTTDGGNWKELVGAASKPGGGDLTVVHYHLDRGIDPNYQHPEFMTTPLLEAIRAGNHEAAKVLLEHKPNQADPTLEGSWEGQTPMELSLELKDHTMVDTLLTYLPKDYDNECKTVVVTGTCHRDILAHFLDLGHSVIVLTEQEELSHEEETMAETLRLETGNTKLWYHPSANLSELLDSSNKTTACWNPSKVDVWLHKINKPDNLIDDFVSQYPKVKGAAKILLLLESGAFAKPATQQQLSWLLSTISPKDSTIFALVEPATWWDTMTYSFWYNTWCASIARLLGLVQASLVDPHVVNDYGVHGKAYTYKRQNIVLPDAEKISDSDSMGWAKQLETIQP
;
A
#
# COMPACT_ATOMS: atom_id res chain seq x y z
N MET A 1 -31.84 23.21 -2.53
CA MET A 1 -31.00 22.43 -3.46
C MET A 1 -31.89 21.99 -4.59
N THR A 2 -31.68 22.53 -5.79
CA THR A 2 -32.44 22.19 -7.00
C THR A 2 -31.74 21.01 -7.67
N THR A 3 -32.27 19.80 -7.49
CA THR A 3 -31.88 18.60 -8.23
C THR A 3 -32.47 18.69 -9.64
N ASP A 4 -31.87 19.54 -10.49
CA ASP A 4 -32.16 19.56 -11.91
C ASP A 4 -31.16 18.63 -12.62
N GLY A 5 -31.63 17.43 -12.99
CA GLY A 5 -30.79 16.41 -13.62
C GLY A 5 -30.15 16.87 -14.94
N GLY A 6 -30.73 17.86 -15.63
CA GLY A 6 -30.11 18.47 -16.81
C GLY A 6 -28.85 19.28 -16.46
N ASN A 7 -28.97 20.19 -15.48
CA ASN A 7 -27.85 21.01 -15.01
C ASN A 7 -26.72 20.16 -14.39
N TRP A 8 -27.06 19.05 -13.74
CA TRP A 8 -26.06 18.11 -13.23
C TRP A 8 -25.28 17.42 -14.37
N LYS A 9 -25.96 17.01 -15.44
CA LYS A 9 -25.28 16.42 -16.62
C LYS A 9 -24.33 17.41 -17.28
N GLU A 10 -24.69 18.68 -17.33
CA GLU A 10 -23.81 19.75 -17.82
C GLU A 10 -22.58 19.94 -16.93
N LEU A 11 -22.75 19.90 -15.60
CA LEU A 11 -21.63 19.90 -14.65
C LEU A 11 -20.68 18.72 -14.89
N VAL A 12 -21.22 17.51 -15.04
CA VAL A 12 -20.42 16.31 -15.34
C VAL A 12 -19.69 16.44 -16.67
N GLY A 13 -20.39 16.86 -17.73
CA GLY A 13 -19.79 17.04 -19.05
C GLY A 13 -18.71 18.13 -19.08
N ALA A 14 -18.86 19.18 -18.27
CA ALA A 14 -17.85 20.20 -18.08
C ALA A 14 -16.63 19.66 -17.34
N ALA A 15 -16.83 18.87 -16.29
CA ALA A 15 -15.77 18.26 -15.49
C ALA A 15 -14.93 17.25 -16.30
N SER A 16 -15.54 16.53 -17.25
CA SER A 16 -14.87 15.50 -18.08
C SER A 16 -14.35 15.99 -19.42
N LYS A 17 -14.58 17.26 -19.76
CA LYS A 17 -14.18 17.83 -21.06
C LYS A 17 -12.65 17.76 -21.22
N PRO A 18 -12.12 17.32 -22.38
CA PRO A 18 -10.68 17.24 -22.58
C PRO A 18 -9.98 18.59 -22.39
N GLY A 19 -8.75 18.56 -21.86
CA GLY A 19 -7.90 19.75 -21.71
C GLY A 19 -8.07 20.49 -20.37
N GLY A 20 -8.37 19.77 -19.28
CA GLY A 20 -8.47 20.33 -17.93
C GLY A 20 -9.90 20.62 -17.47
N GLY A 21 -10.91 20.25 -18.26
CA GLY A 21 -12.31 20.56 -18.00
C GLY A 21 -12.73 21.99 -18.39
N ASP A 22 -14.03 22.24 -18.41
CA ASP A 22 -14.60 23.59 -18.58
C ASP A 22 -14.83 24.25 -17.23
N LEU A 23 -13.76 24.75 -16.62
CA LEU A 23 -13.79 25.31 -15.26
C LEU A 23 -14.85 26.40 -15.09
N THR A 24 -15.12 27.18 -16.15
CA THR A 24 -16.15 28.23 -16.12
C THR A 24 -17.54 27.63 -15.92
N VAL A 25 -17.86 26.57 -16.64
CA VAL A 25 -19.14 25.86 -16.52
C VAL A 25 -19.22 25.09 -15.20
N VAL A 26 -18.12 24.47 -14.76
CA VAL A 26 -18.04 23.82 -13.44
C VAL A 26 -18.37 24.81 -12.33
N HIS A 27 -17.68 25.95 -12.26
CA HIS A 27 -17.96 27.01 -11.28
C HIS A 27 -19.41 27.49 -11.35
N TYR A 28 -19.91 27.75 -12.56
CA TYR A 28 -21.26 28.23 -12.77
C TYR A 28 -22.35 27.31 -12.17
N HIS A 29 -22.23 26.00 -12.37
CA HIS A 29 -23.21 25.06 -11.81
C HIS A 29 -23.06 24.90 -10.29
N LEU A 30 -21.83 24.86 -9.78
CA LEU A 30 -21.59 24.78 -8.33
C LEU A 30 -22.08 26.03 -7.59
N ASP A 31 -21.86 27.23 -8.15
CA ASP A 31 -22.35 28.51 -7.61
C ASP A 31 -23.88 28.58 -7.55
N ARG A 32 -24.56 27.81 -8.41
CA ARG A 32 -26.02 27.66 -8.41
C ARG A 32 -26.55 26.60 -7.44
N GLY A 33 -25.65 25.96 -6.68
CA GLY A 33 -26.02 24.95 -5.69
C GLY A 33 -26.45 23.63 -6.32
N ILE A 34 -25.98 23.31 -7.53
CA ILE A 34 -26.02 21.93 -8.03
C ILE A 34 -25.17 21.08 -7.08
N ASP A 35 -25.72 19.94 -6.68
CA ASP A 35 -25.06 19.02 -5.77
C ASP A 35 -24.05 18.16 -6.55
N PRO A 36 -22.73 18.31 -6.32
CA PRO A 36 -21.73 17.47 -6.98
C PRO A 36 -21.77 16.01 -6.48
N ASN A 37 -22.46 15.71 -5.38
CA ASN A 37 -22.57 14.36 -4.83
C ASN A 37 -23.83 13.61 -5.29
N TYR A 38 -24.74 14.32 -5.97
CA TYR A 38 -25.86 13.66 -6.63
C TYR A 38 -25.32 12.73 -7.73
N GLN A 39 -25.92 11.55 -7.86
CA GLN A 39 -25.61 10.60 -8.93
C GLN A 39 -26.85 10.39 -9.78
N HIS A 40 -26.82 10.88 -11.02
CA HIS A 40 -27.97 10.79 -11.92
C HIS A 40 -28.26 9.32 -12.26
N PRO A 41 -29.52 8.83 -12.19
CA PRO A 41 -29.85 7.41 -12.39
C PRO A 41 -29.40 6.79 -13.72
N GLU A 42 -29.23 7.61 -14.76
CA GLU A 42 -28.74 7.15 -16.07
C GLU A 42 -27.20 7.14 -16.19
N PHE A 43 -26.49 7.91 -15.37
CA PHE A 43 -25.02 8.03 -15.44
C PHE A 43 -24.34 7.28 -14.29
N MET A 44 -24.96 7.24 -13.10
CA MET A 44 -24.52 6.46 -11.94
C MET A 44 -23.06 6.75 -11.52
N THR A 45 -22.62 8.00 -11.69
CA THR A 45 -21.26 8.49 -11.42
C THR A 45 -21.33 9.83 -10.69
N THR A 46 -20.17 10.39 -10.33
CA THR A 46 -20.04 11.75 -9.79
C THR A 46 -19.21 12.62 -10.76
N PRO A 47 -19.39 13.96 -10.77
CA PRO A 47 -18.50 14.86 -11.51
C PRO A 47 -17.03 14.70 -11.14
N LEU A 48 -16.73 14.35 -9.87
CA LEU A 48 -15.36 14.13 -9.41
C LEU A 48 -14.74 12.90 -10.07
N LEU A 49 -15.46 11.77 -10.11
CA LEU A 49 -14.98 10.55 -10.78
C LEU A 49 -14.74 10.80 -12.27
N GLU A 50 -15.63 11.52 -12.94
CA GLU A 50 -15.45 11.83 -14.37
C GLU A 50 -14.29 12.81 -14.63
N ALA A 51 -14.05 13.76 -13.73
CA ALA A 51 -12.87 14.63 -13.81
C ALA A 51 -11.57 13.82 -13.69
N ILE A 52 -11.51 12.89 -12.73
CA ILE A 52 -10.37 12.00 -12.52
C ILE A 52 -10.15 11.10 -13.74
N ARG A 53 -11.22 10.49 -14.26
CA ARG A 53 -11.15 9.63 -15.46
C ARG A 53 -10.63 10.38 -16.70
N ALA A 54 -10.95 11.65 -16.80
CA ALA A 54 -10.47 12.52 -17.88
C ALA A 54 -9.05 13.08 -17.64
N GLY A 55 -8.45 12.85 -16.47
CA GLY A 55 -7.15 13.44 -16.08
C GLY A 55 -7.23 14.95 -15.83
N ASN A 56 -8.40 15.48 -15.50
CA ASN A 56 -8.64 16.91 -15.31
C ASN A 56 -8.42 17.31 -13.84
N HIS A 57 -7.16 17.39 -13.41
CA HIS A 57 -6.78 17.71 -12.03
C HIS A 57 -7.37 19.01 -11.51
N GLU A 58 -7.41 20.06 -12.35
CA GLU A 58 -7.93 21.37 -11.99
C GLU A 58 -9.45 21.33 -11.75
N ALA A 59 -10.20 20.62 -12.59
CA ALA A 59 -11.63 20.43 -12.39
C ALA A 59 -11.91 19.64 -11.10
N ALA A 60 -11.12 18.58 -10.83
CA ALA A 60 -11.21 17.82 -9.59
C ALA A 60 -10.93 18.70 -8.35
N LYS A 61 -9.88 19.53 -8.39
CA LYS A 61 -9.57 20.48 -7.32
C LYS A 61 -10.70 21.47 -7.08
N VAL A 62 -11.25 22.06 -8.14
CA VAL A 62 -12.41 22.97 -8.03
C VAL A 62 -13.58 22.26 -7.35
N LEU A 63 -13.90 21.03 -7.74
CA LEU A 63 -14.99 20.25 -7.14
C LEU A 63 -14.76 19.98 -5.64
N LEU A 64 -13.52 19.69 -5.23
CA LEU A 64 -13.15 19.42 -3.83
C LEU A 64 -13.13 20.68 -2.95
N GLU A 65 -12.76 21.82 -3.53
CA GLU A 65 -12.57 23.07 -2.79
C GLU A 65 -13.83 23.95 -2.70
N HIS A 66 -14.73 23.83 -3.68
CA HIS A 66 -15.86 24.75 -3.86
C HIS A 66 -16.81 24.76 -2.67
N LYS A 67 -17.10 25.96 -2.13
CA LYS A 67 -18.01 26.15 -0.99
C LYS A 67 -19.31 26.83 -1.44
N PRO A 68 -20.48 26.46 -0.87
CA PRO A 68 -20.66 25.54 0.27
C PRO A 68 -20.80 24.05 -0.12
N ASN A 69 -20.92 23.72 -1.41
CA ASN A 69 -21.14 22.36 -1.89
C ASN A 69 -19.85 21.74 -2.44
N GLN A 70 -19.19 20.95 -1.61
CA GLN A 70 -17.95 20.24 -1.95
C GLN A 70 -18.29 18.84 -2.46
N ALA A 71 -17.55 18.38 -3.45
CA ALA A 71 -17.55 16.96 -3.80
C ALA A 71 -16.96 16.15 -2.65
N ASP A 72 -17.60 15.04 -2.32
CA ASP A 72 -17.14 14.09 -1.31
C ASP A 72 -16.03 13.21 -1.92
N PRO A 73 -14.78 13.31 -1.44
CA PRO A 73 -13.66 12.51 -1.96
C PRO A 73 -13.75 11.02 -1.60
N THR A 74 -14.73 10.61 -0.79
CA THR A 74 -14.94 9.23 -0.36
C THR A 74 -16.13 8.56 -1.05
N LEU A 75 -16.93 9.31 -1.81
CA LEU A 75 -18.16 8.82 -2.43
C LEU A 75 -17.86 7.91 -3.62
N GLU A 76 -18.26 6.64 -3.51
CA GLU A 76 -18.17 5.66 -4.58
C GLU A 76 -19.17 5.95 -5.72
N GLY A 77 -18.77 5.66 -6.95
CA GLY A 77 -19.67 5.69 -8.10
C GLY A 77 -20.66 4.53 -8.05
N SER A 78 -21.94 4.80 -8.28
CA SER A 78 -23.00 3.78 -8.22
C SER A 78 -22.87 2.71 -9.31
N TRP A 79 -22.19 3.02 -10.42
CA TRP A 79 -21.98 2.08 -11.52
C TRP A 79 -20.79 1.17 -11.28
N GLU A 80 -19.60 1.74 -11.09
CA GLU A 80 -18.36 0.98 -10.95
C GLU A 80 -18.12 0.47 -9.52
N GLY A 81 -18.73 1.11 -8.51
CA GLY A 81 -18.45 0.83 -7.10
C GLY A 81 -17.03 1.23 -6.68
N GLN A 82 -16.43 2.21 -7.37
CA GLN A 82 -15.06 2.67 -7.11
C GLN A 82 -15.03 4.02 -6.42
N THR A 83 -14.13 4.18 -5.45
CA THR A 83 -13.85 5.48 -4.83
C THR A 83 -12.96 6.35 -5.74
N PRO A 84 -12.93 7.68 -5.54
CA PRO A 84 -11.98 8.56 -6.24
C PRO A 84 -10.52 8.14 -6.07
N MET A 85 -10.16 7.64 -4.88
CA MET A 85 -8.81 7.15 -4.60
C MET A 85 -8.51 5.87 -5.37
N GLU A 86 -9.44 4.91 -5.39
CA GLU A 86 -9.29 3.68 -6.18
C GLU A 86 -9.10 3.99 -7.66
N LEU A 87 -9.95 4.82 -8.24
CA LEU A 87 -9.84 5.19 -9.65
C LEU A 87 -8.48 5.87 -9.93
N SER A 88 -8.01 6.74 -9.04
CA SER A 88 -6.71 7.42 -9.21
C SER A 88 -5.52 6.44 -9.16
N LEU A 89 -5.57 5.44 -8.28
CA LEU A 89 -4.55 4.39 -8.20
C LEU A 89 -4.57 3.48 -9.44
N GLU A 90 -5.76 3.12 -9.94
CA GLU A 90 -5.90 2.31 -11.16
C GLU A 90 -5.33 3.02 -12.40
N LEU A 91 -5.61 4.31 -12.53
CA LEU A 91 -5.08 5.15 -13.61
C LEU A 91 -3.60 5.52 -13.44
N LYS A 92 -2.98 5.14 -12.31
CA LYS A 92 -1.62 5.54 -11.91
C LYS A 92 -1.42 7.05 -11.89
N ASP A 93 -2.47 7.78 -11.52
CA ASP A 93 -2.45 9.23 -11.45
C ASP A 93 -1.95 9.68 -10.07
N HIS A 94 -0.63 9.66 -9.90
CA HIS A 94 0.00 9.99 -8.62
C HIS A 94 -0.27 11.43 -8.17
N THR A 95 -0.43 12.36 -9.11
CA THR A 95 -0.78 13.76 -8.83
C THR A 95 -2.18 13.86 -8.23
N MET A 96 -3.13 13.09 -8.77
CA MET A 96 -4.49 13.05 -8.24
C MET A 96 -4.55 12.33 -6.90
N VAL A 97 -3.79 11.24 -6.70
CA VAL A 97 -3.63 10.57 -5.40
C VAL A 97 -3.15 11.57 -4.34
N ASP A 98 -2.08 12.31 -4.64
CA ASP A 98 -1.53 13.33 -3.73
C ASP A 98 -2.55 14.42 -3.42
N THR A 99 -3.31 14.85 -4.43
CA THR A 99 -4.40 15.82 -4.25
C THR A 99 -5.48 15.27 -3.33
N LEU A 100 -6.00 14.06 -3.57
CA LEU A 100 -7.05 13.45 -2.74
C LEU A 100 -6.61 13.26 -1.30
N LEU A 101 -5.36 12.84 -1.06
CA LEU A 101 -4.79 12.69 0.27
C LEU A 101 -4.84 13.98 1.12
N THR A 102 -4.89 15.16 0.48
CA THR A 102 -5.05 16.45 1.18
C THR A 102 -6.50 16.79 1.53
N TYR A 103 -7.47 16.23 0.80
CA TYR A 103 -8.92 16.47 0.97
C TYR A 103 -9.64 15.37 1.73
N LEU A 104 -9.03 14.20 1.88
CA LEU A 104 -9.60 13.10 2.64
C LEU A 104 -9.76 13.43 4.13
N PRO A 105 -10.80 12.91 4.80
CA PRO A 105 -10.93 13.02 6.25
C PRO A 105 -9.70 12.41 6.96
N LYS A 106 -9.24 13.03 8.05
CA LYS A 106 -8.00 12.62 8.75
C LYS A 106 -7.97 11.16 9.19
N ASP A 107 -9.14 10.61 9.56
CA ASP A 107 -9.29 9.25 10.08
C ASP A 107 -9.84 8.27 9.04
N TYR A 108 -9.93 8.68 7.77
CA TYR A 108 -10.43 7.82 6.70
C TYR A 108 -9.36 6.82 6.28
N ASP A 109 -9.65 5.52 6.42
CA ASP A 109 -8.80 4.45 5.91
C ASP A 109 -8.98 4.36 4.38
N ASN A 110 -8.00 4.89 3.65
CA ASN A 110 -8.00 4.90 2.20
C ASN A 110 -7.10 3.80 1.62
N GLU A 111 -7.14 3.67 0.31
CA GLU A 111 -6.54 2.61 -0.48
C GLU A 111 -5.04 2.89 -0.77
N CYS A 112 -4.59 4.14 -0.64
CA CYS A 112 -3.17 4.50 -0.71
C CYS A 112 -2.46 4.09 0.59
N LYS A 113 -2.01 2.83 0.65
CA LYS A 113 -1.32 2.27 1.82
C LYS A 113 0.10 2.82 2.01
N THR A 114 0.48 2.94 3.28
CA THR A 114 1.85 3.21 3.71
C THR A 114 2.59 1.90 3.98
N VAL A 115 3.57 1.61 3.13
CA VAL A 115 4.41 0.42 3.17
C VAL A 115 5.74 0.77 3.81
N VAL A 116 6.05 0.15 4.95
CA VAL A 116 7.39 0.22 5.55
C VAL A 116 8.19 -0.99 5.11
N VAL A 117 9.43 -0.73 4.67
CA VAL A 117 10.37 -1.73 4.19
C VAL A 117 11.60 -1.74 5.08
N THR A 118 12.03 -2.94 5.48
CA THR A 118 13.20 -3.15 6.35
C THR A 118 14.08 -4.28 5.81
N GLY A 119 15.39 -4.20 6.08
CA GLY A 119 16.38 -5.11 5.52
C GLY A 119 16.75 -4.74 4.07
N THR A 120 17.53 -5.59 3.41
CA THR A 120 17.95 -5.33 2.02
C THR A 120 16.76 -5.47 1.06
N CYS A 121 16.24 -4.37 0.53
CA CYS A 121 15.11 -4.43 -0.41
C CYS A 121 15.57 -4.41 -1.86
N HIS A 122 14.82 -5.09 -2.72
CA HIS A 122 15.02 -5.00 -4.15
C HIS A 122 14.39 -3.72 -4.69
N ARG A 123 15.18 -2.93 -5.43
CA ARG A 123 14.77 -1.70 -6.12
C ARG A 123 13.42 -1.82 -6.83
N ASP A 124 13.24 -2.90 -7.57
CA ASP A 124 12.09 -3.07 -8.45
C ASP A 124 10.79 -3.39 -7.67
N ILE A 125 10.88 -3.93 -6.45
CA ILE A 125 9.71 -4.01 -5.55
C ILE A 125 9.28 -2.60 -5.16
N LEU A 126 10.24 -1.74 -4.78
CA LEU A 126 9.96 -0.34 -4.44
C LEU A 126 9.35 0.38 -5.64
N ALA A 127 9.94 0.23 -6.83
CA ALA A 127 9.41 0.76 -8.07
C ALA A 127 7.97 0.29 -8.32
N HIS A 128 7.68 -0.99 -8.10
CA HIS A 128 6.34 -1.54 -8.30
C HIS A 128 5.32 -0.97 -7.30
N PHE A 129 5.66 -0.84 -6.02
CA PHE A 129 4.76 -0.23 -5.04
C PHE A 129 4.49 1.24 -5.33
N LEU A 130 5.51 1.97 -5.79
CA LEU A 130 5.40 3.36 -6.18
C LEU A 130 4.55 3.53 -7.45
N ASP A 131 4.74 2.67 -8.45
CA ASP A 131 3.95 2.59 -9.69
C ASP A 131 2.47 2.25 -9.43
N LEU A 132 2.17 1.50 -8.36
CA LEU A 132 0.81 1.29 -7.86
C LEU A 132 0.23 2.50 -7.10
N GLY A 133 1.04 3.54 -6.85
CA GLY A 133 0.63 4.79 -6.19
C GLY A 133 0.74 4.79 -4.66
N HIS A 134 1.32 3.75 -4.06
CA HIS A 134 1.48 3.65 -2.61
C HIS A 134 2.63 4.51 -2.08
N SER A 135 2.60 4.69 -0.76
CA SER A 135 3.62 5.41 0.00
C SER A 135 4.65 4.41 0.52
N VAL A 136 5.93 4.65 0.30
CA VAL A 136 7.00 3.71 0.65
C VAL A 136 8.01 4.37 1.58
N ILE A 137 8.25 3.76 2.74
CA ILE A 137 9.26 4.18 3.70
C ILE A 137 10.28 3.06 3.85
N VAL A 138 11.54 3.33 3.51
CA VAL A 138 12.64 2.38 3.67
C VAL A 138 13.42 2.75 4.94
N LEU A 139 13.46 1.83 5.91
CA LEU A 139 14.24 2.03 7.13
C LEU A 139 15.68 1.59 6.94
N THR A 140 16.60 2.50 7.23
CA THR A 140 18.04 2.28 7.17
C THR A 140 18.61 2.11 8.58
N GLU A 141 19.71 1.35 8.69
CA GLU A 141 20.45 1.22 9.95
C GLU A 141 21.44 2.36 10.18
N GLN A 142 21.75 3.13 9.13
CA GLN A 142 22.66 4.27 9.19
C GLN A 142 21.91 5.53 9.66
N GLU A 143 22.55 6.34 10.50
CA GLU A 143 21.99 7.63 10.96
C GLU A 143 21.93 8.68 9.84
N GLU A 144 22.86 8.62 8.89
CA GLU A 144 22.90 9.48 7.72
C GLU A 144 22.60 8.66 6.46
N LEU A 145 21.84 9.25 5.55
CA LEU A 145 21.53 8.63 4.26
C LEU A 145 22.78 8.55 3.39
N SER A 146 23.01 7.40 2.77
CA SER A 146 24.08 7.27 1.79
C SER A 146 23.71 7.97 0.48
N HIS A 147 24.71 8.47 -0.23
CA HIS A 147 24.50 9.08 -1.56
C HIS A 147 23.85 8.11 -2.56
N GLU A 148 24.10 6.80 -2.42
CA GLU A 148 23.48 5.77 -3.24
C GLU A 148 21.98 5.65 -2.98
N GLU A 149 21.54 5.72 -1.72
CA GLU A 149 20.12 5.70 -1.34
C GLU A 149 19.39 6.96 -1.79
N GLU A 150 20.02 8.13 -1.68
CA GLU A 150 19.45 9.39 -2.21
C GLU A 150 19.27 9.32 -3.72
N THR A 151 20.32 8.91 -4.44
CA THR A 151 20.29 8.77 -5.90
C THR A 151 19.25 7.74 -6.33
N MET A 152 19.14 6.61 -5.63
CA MET A 152 18.12 5.60 -5.87
C MET A 152 16.71 6.18 -5.66
N ALA A 153 16.51 6.94 -4.59
CA ALA A 153 15.21 7.54 -4.28
C ALA A 153 14.80 8.54 -5.37
N GLU A 154 15.70 9.42 -5.79
CA GLU A 154 15.45 10.37 -6.89
C GLU A 154 15.14 9.66 -8.21
N THR A 155 15.89 8.62 -8.53
CA THR A 155 15.69 7.82 -9.75
C THR A 155 14.30 7.17 -9.75
N LEU A 156 13.92 6.52 -8.66
CA LEU A 156 12.61 5.85 -8.55
C LEU A 156 11.45 6.83 -8.59
N ARG A 157 11.56 8.00 -7.94
CA ARG A 157 10.54 9.05 -7.99
C ARG A 157 10.34 9.57 -9.41
N LEU A 158 11.42 9.74 -10.17
CA LEU A 158 11.35 10.20 -11.56
C LEU A 158 10.77 9.15 -12.49
N GLU A 159 11.20 7.89 -12.35
CA GLU A 159 10.75 6.78 -13.21
C GLU A 159 9.27 6.44 -13.01
N THR A 160 8.81 6.44 -11.76
CA THR A 160 7.42 6.09 -11.41
C THR A 160 6.50 7.31 -11.48
N GLY A 161 7.03 8.52 -11.33
CA GLY A 161 6.23 9.74 -11.14
C GLY A 161 5.62 9.88 -9.75
N ASN A 162 5.85 8.91 -8.84
CA ASN A 162 5.37 8.95 -7.47
C ASN A 162 6.45 9.49 -6.54
N THR A 163 6.17 10.61 -5.88
CA THR A 163 7.14 11.29 -5.01
C THR A 163 7.21 10.70 -3.60
N LYS A 164 6.26 9.83 -3.22
CA LYS A 164 6.05 9.29 -1.86
C LYS A 164 6.98 8.12 -1.53
N LEU A 165 8.29 8.34 -1.70
CA LEU A 165 9.35 7.44 -1.28
C LEU A 165 10.21 8.16 -0.25
N TRP A 166 10.45 7.57 0.92
CA TRP A 166 11.35 8.14 1.92
C TRP A 166 12.32 7.07 2.40
N TYR A 167 13.58 7.45 2.57
CA TYR A 167 14.56 6.67 3.31
C TYR A 167 14.72 7.35 4.67
N HIS A 168 14.76 6.57 5.75
CA HIS A 168 14.82 7.13 7.09
C HIS A 168 15.61 6.23 8.04
N PRO A 169 16.45 6.81 8.93
CA PRO A 169 17.04 6.07 10.02
C PRO A 169 15.96 5.45 10.90
N SER A 170 16.16 4.18 11.25
CA SER A 170 15.14 3.38 11.95
C SER A 170 14.75 3.89 13.34
N ALA A 171 15.56 4.75 13.96
CA ALA A 171 15.30 5.36 15.27
C ALA A 171 14.18 6.43 15.26
N ASN A 172 13.86 7.00 14.09
CA ASN A 172 13.07 8.23 14.00
C ASN A 172 11.74 8.03 13.25
N LEU A 173 11.30 6.80 13.00
CA LEU A 173 10.04 6.54 12.28
C LEU A 173 8.82 7.18 12.97
N SER A 174 8.79 7.23 14.30
CA SER A 174 7.73 7.90 15.05
C SER A 174 7.66 9.40 14.80
N GLU A 175 8.80 10.06 14.52
CA GLU A 175 8.84 11.50 14.21
C GLU A 175 8.23 11.78 12.83
N LEU A 176 8.45 10.89 11.86
CA LEU A 176 7.89 11.01 10.52
C LEU A 176 6.37 10.84 10.51
N LEU A 177 5.87 9.93 11.34
CA LEU A 177 4.43 9.66 11.48
C LEU A 177 3.72 10.70 12.37
N ASP A 178 4.47 11.54 13.09
CA ASP A 178 3.90 12.57 13.94
C ASP A 178 3.30 13.72 13.11
N SER A 179 1.97 13.75 13.09
CA SER A 179 1.18 14.77 12.40
C SER A 179 1.36 16.20 12.93
N SER A 180 2.04 16.40 14.06
CA SER A 180 2.30 17.71 14.66
C SER A 180 3.41 18.52 13.97
N ASN A 181 4.28 17.85 13.19
CA ASN A 181 5.42 18.46 12.48
C ASN A 181 5.11 18.84 11.02
N LYS A 182 3.83 19.08 10.69
CA LYS A 182 3.37 19.44 9.33
C LYS A 182 3.73 20.87 8.94
N THR A 183 5.01 21.10 8.65
CA THR A 183 5.51 22.38 8.09
C THR A 183 5.66 22.36 6.56
N THR A 184 5.41 21.22 5.91
CA THR A 184 5.60 21.07 4.46
C THR A 184 4.26 21.04 3.70
N ALA A 185 4.26 21.61 2.50
CA ALA A 185 3.11 21.62 1.58
C ALA A 185 2.76 20.23 0.98
N CYS A 186 3.54 19.19 1.31
CA CYS A 186 3.35 17.82 0.87
C CYS A 186 2.63 16.97 1.94
N TRP A 187 1.82 16.02 1.50
CA TRP A 187 1.17 15.05 2.38
C TRP A 187 2.21 14.13 3.03
N ASN A 188 2.03 13.82 4.33
CA ASN A 188 2.85 12.88 5.09
C ASN A 188 1.97 11.73 5.64
N PRO A 189 2.49 10.49 5.69
CA PRO A 189 1.79 9.35 6.25
C PRO A 189 1.59 9.51 7.77
N SER A 190 0.45 9.05 8.28
CA SER A 190 0.09 9.11 9.71
C SER A 190 0.10 7.75 10.42
N LYS A 191 0.20 6.65 9.66
CA LYS A 191 0.21 5.28 10.18
C LYS A 191 1.01 4.35 9.26
N VAL A 192 1.35 3.18 9.78
CA VAL A 192 1.91 2.07 8.99
C VAL A 192 0.79 1.08 8.68
N ASP A 193 0.50 0.86 7.39
CA ASP A 193 -0.52 -0.12 6.99
C ASP A 193 0.11 -1.50 6.76
N VAL A 194 1.30 -1.50 6.17
CA VAL A 194 1.95 -2.70 5.66
C VAL A 194 3.43 -2.71 6.03
N TRP A 195 3.94 -3.88 6.42
CA TRP A 195 5.36 -4.09 6.66
C TRP A 195 5.92 -5.18 5.74
N LEU A 196 6.97 -4.84 5.00
CA LEU A 196 7.81 -5.77 4.24
C LEU A 196 9.18 -5.88 4.91
N HIS A 197 9.57 -7.09 5.30
CA HIS A 197 10.87 -7.34 5.91
C HIS A 197 11.63 -8.41 5.16
N LYS A 198 12.83 -8.10 4.66
CA LYS A 198 13.76 -9.13 4.23
C LYS A 198 14.60 -9.57 5.41
N ILE A 199 14.56 -10.88 5.69
CA ILE A 199 15.29 -11.48 6.80
C ILE A 199 16.80 -11.33 6.55
N ASN A 200 17.49 -10.64 7.46
CA ASN A 200 18.93 -10.43 7.44
C ASN A 200 19.69 -11.51 8.22
N LYS A 201 19.06 -12.08 9.27
CA LYS A 201 19.65 -13.14 10.11
C LYS A 201 18.89 -14.46 9.96
N PRO A 202 19.13 -15.23 8.88
CA PRO A 202 18.36 -16.44 8.60
C PRO A 202 18.51 -17.56 9.63
N ASP A 203 19.61 -17.57 10.38
CA ASP A 203 19.87 -18.54 11.46
C ASP A 203 19.08 -18.23 12.75
N ASN A 204 18.56 -17.00 12.89
CA ASN A 204 17.75 -16.59 14.03
C ASN A 204 16.65 -15.63 13.59
N LEU A 205 15.67 -16.17 12.88
CA LEU A 205 14.56 -15.42 12.27
C LEU A 205 13.76 -14.63 13.31
N ILE A 206 13.59 -15.20 14.50
CA ILE A 206 12.77 -14.61 15.56
C ILE A 206 13.48 -13.42 16.18
N ASP A 207 14.79 -13.49 16.41
CA ASP A 207 15.58 -12.33 16.86
C ASP A 207 15.53 -11.18 15.85
N ASP A 208 15.65 -11.49 14.55
CA ASP A 208 15.56 -10.51 13.48
C ASP A 208 14.19 -9.81 13.49
N PHE A 209 13.11 -10.61 13.53
CA PHE A 209 11.74 -10.10 13.60
C PHE A 209 11.51 -9.23 14.83
N VAL A 210 11.89 -9.70 16.02
CA VAL A 210 11.72 -9.01 17.31
C VAL A 210 12.50 -7.70 17.33
N SER A 211 13.66 -7.63 16.67
CA SER A 211 14.46 -6.41 16.63
C SER A 211 13.84 -5.29 15.79
N GLN A 212 13.02 -5.64 14.78
CA GLN A 212 12.43 -4.68 13.85
C GLN A 212 10.96 -4.38 14.15
N TYR A 213 10.18 -5.36 14.63
CA TYR A 213 8.73 -5.23 14.84
C TYR A 213 8.31 -4.04 15.72
N PRO A 214 9.00 -3.71 16.85
CA PRO A 214 8.65 -2.54 17.66
C PRO A 214 8.61 -1.23 16.88
N LYS A 215 9.43 -1.10 15.85
CA LYS A 215 9.54 0.11 15.02
C LYS A 215 8.34 0.29 14.11
N VAL A 216 7.74 -0.81 13.66
CA VAL A 216 6.65 -0.87 12.67
C VAL A 216 5.34 -1.34 13.30
N LYS A 217 5.21 -1.16 14.62
CA LYS A 217 4.04 -1.58 15.38
C LYS A 217 2.78 -0.92 14.81
N GLY A 218 1.74 -1.74 14.57
CA GLY A 218 0.47 -1.29 13.99
C GLY A 218 0.26 -1.69 12.52
N ALA A 219 1.25 -2.29 11.87
CA ALA A 219 1.10 -2.83 10.52
C ALA A 219 0.02 -3.94 10.47
N ALA A 220 -1.05 -3.71 9.71
CA ALA A 220 -2.16 -4.67 9.58
C ALA A 220 -1.73 -5.94 8.81
N LYS A 221 -0.81 -5.78 7.86
CA LYS A 221 -0.24 -6.89 7.07
C LYS A 221 1.28 -6.87 7.10
N ILE A 222 1.87 -8.05 7.30
CA ILE A 222 3.31 -8.24 7.43
C ILE A 222 3.73 -9.32 6.44
N LEU A 223 4.76 -9.04 5.63
CA LEU A 223 5.38 -10.02 4.75
C LEU A 223 6.86 -10.18 5.07
N LEU A 224 7.25 -11.41 5.38
CA LEU A 224 8.64 -11.81 5.56
C LEU A 224 9.17 -12.39 4.25
N LEU A 225 10.23 -11.80 3.69
CA LEU A 225 10.97 -12.33 2.56
C LEU A 225 12.14 -13.17 3.07
N LEU A 226 12.19 -14.43 2.64
CA LEU A 226 13.24 -15.37 3.02
C LEU A 226 14.02 -15.84 1.80
N GLU A 227 15.34 -15.83 1.91
CA GLU A 227 16.20 -16.46 0.91
C GLU A 227 15.98 -17.98 0.91
N SER A 228 15.98 -18.62 -0.27
CA SER A 228 15.71 -20.05 -0.35
C SER A 228 16.75 -20.91 0.39
N GLY A 229 18.03 -20.53 0.34
CA GLY A 229 19.09 -21.24 1.05
C GLY A 229 18.91 -21.19 2.57
N ALA A 230 18.45 -20.06 3.09
CA ALA A 230 18.05 -19.90 4.49
C ALA A 230 16.84 -20.79 4.83
N PHE A 231 15.80 -20.74 3.99
CA PHE A 231 14.59 -21.53 4.18
C PHE A 231 14.81 -23.04 4.12
N ALA A 232 15.86 -23.53 3.43
CA ALA A 232 16.20 -24.94 3.38
C ALA A 232 16.63 -25.52 4.74
N LYS A 233 17.01 -24.67 5.71
CA LYS A 233 17.41 -25.09 7.06
C LYS A 233 16.18 -25.49 7.89
N PRO A 234 16.16 -26.70 8.49
CA PRO A 234 15.01 -27.15 9.30
C PRO A 234 14.70 -26.21 10.48
N ALA A 235 15.72 -25.63 11.11
CA ALA A 235 15.56 -24.68 12.21
C ALA A 235 14.77 -23.43 11.79
N THR A 236 15.08 -22.87 10.61
CA THR A 236 14.38 -21.70 10.06
C THR A 236 12.92 -22.03 9.72
N GLN A 237 12.64 -23.23 9.19
CA GLN A 237 11.27 -23.67 8.94
C GLN A 237 10.46 -23.85 10.22
N GLN A 238 11.08 -24.37 11.28
CA GLN A 238 10.45 -24.50 12.60
C GLN A 238 10.18 -23.14 13.23
N GLN A 239 11.17 -22.22 13.23
CA GLN A 239 11.00 -20.85 13.71
C GLN A 239 9.87 -20.13 12.98
N LEU A 240 9.80 -20.29 11.65
CA LEU A 240 8.76 -19.67 10.84
C LEU A 240 7.37 -20.26 11.15
N SER A 241 7.27 -21.59 11.24
CA SER A 241 6.01 -22.27 11.60
C SER A 241 5.50 -21.81 12.97
N TRP A 242 6.40 -21.68 13.94
CA TRP A 242 6.08 -21.15 15.25
C TRP A 242 5.63 -19.69 15.20
N LEU A 243 6.36 -18.81 14.51
CA LEU A 243 6.03 -17.39 14.43
C LEU A 243 4.64 -17.17 13.80
N LEU A 244 4.37 -17.86 12.70
CA LEU A 244 3.12 -17.77 11.95
C LEU A 244 1.91 -18.30 12.73
N SER A 245 2.12 -19.28 13.62
CA SER A 245 1.06 -19.81 14.50
C SER A 245 0.87 -19.01 15.79
N THR A 246 1.91 -18.30 16.24
CA THR A 246 1.90 -17.57 17.51
C THR A 246 1.28 -16.19 17.39
N ILE A 247 1.53 -15.46 16.29
CA ILE A 247 1.03 -14.10 16.15
C ILE A 247 -0.45 -14.12 15.75
N SER A 248 -1.28 -13.53 16.61
CA SER A 248 -2.73 -13.56 16.45
C SER A 248 -3.19 -12.70 15.27
N PRO A 249 -4.09 -13.22 14.43
CA PRO A 249 -4.65 -12.47 13.31
C PRO A 249 -5.60 -11.34 13.72
N LYS A 250 -5.97 -11.25 15.01
CA LYS A 250 -6.77 -10.14 15.52
C LYS A 250 -6.02 -8.81 15.46
N ASP A 251 -4.69 -8.84 15.51
CA ASP A 251 -3.85 -7.64 15.55
C ASP A 251 -3.11 -7.41 14.22
N SER A 252 -2.59 -8.46 13.59
CA SER A 252 -1.85 -8.36 12.32
C SER A 252 -1.86 -9.70 11.58
N THR A 253 -1.90 -9.68 10.24
CA THR A 253 -1.73 -10.91 9.45
C THR A 253 -0.30 -11.02 8.94
N ILE A 254 0.35 -12.15 9.25
CA ILE A 254 1.73 -12.43 8.81
C ILE A 254 1.73 -13.45 7.67
N PHE A 255 2.52 -13.14 6.66
CA PHE A 255 2.82 -14.00 5.53
C PHE A 255 4.33 -14.17 5.42
N ALA A 256 4.74 -15.28 4.82
CA ALA A 256 6.12 -15.49 4.40
C ALA A 256 6.19 -15.82 2.92
N LEU A 257 7.20 -15.30 2.23
CA LEU A 257 7.47 -15.58 0.83
C LEU A 257 8.93 -15.99 0.66
N VAL A 258 9.14 -17.17 0.10
CA VAL A 258 10.48 -17.69 -0.18
C VAL A 258 10.92 -17.21 -1.57
N GLU A 259 12.07 -16.55 -1.61
CA GLU A 259 12.76 -16.11 -2.83
C GLU A 259 13.15 -17.31 -3.70
N PRO A 260 13.35 -17.12 -5.02
CA PRO A 260 13.74 -18.21 -5.91
C PRO A 260 15.10 -18.82 -5.54
N ALA A 261 15.24 -20.13 -5.71
CA ALA A 261 16.29 -20.93 -5.10
C ALA A 261 17.56 -21.15 -5.94
N THR A 262 17.42 -21.12 -7.27
CA THR A 262 18.48 -21.56 -8.18
C THR A 262 18.81 -20.48 -9.19
N TRP A 263 20.03 -20.48 -9.74
CA TRP A 263 20.42 -19.57 -10.82
C TRP A 263 19.49 -19.64 -12.04
N TRP A 264 18.85 -20.79 -12.30
CA TRP A 264 17.86 -20.95 -13.36
C TRP A 264 16.52 -20.30 -12.98
N ASP A 265 16.12 -20.44 -11.72
CA ASP A 265 14.99 -19.70 -11.18
C ASP A 265 15.27 -18.19 -11.13
N THR A 266 16.52 -17.77 -10.87
CA THR A 266 17.04 -16.38 -10.92
C THR A 266 17.21 -15.85 -12.35
N MET A 267 17.50 -16.71 -13.33
CA MET A 267 17.63 -16.32 -14.74
C MET A 267 16.25 -16.24 -15.40
N THR A 268 15.31 -17.10 -15.02
CA THR A 268 13.89 -16.94 -15.37
C THR A 268 13.26 -15.81 -14.56
N TYR A 269 13.75 -15.51 -13.35
CA TYR A 269 13.31 -14.39 -12.50
C TYR A 269 13.32 -13.04 -13.21
N SER A 270 14.28 -12.76 -14.10
CA SER A 270 14.29 -11.50 -14.87
C SER A 270 13.14 -11.41 -15.88
N PHE A 271 12.67 -12.54 -16.42
CA PHE A 271 11.48 -12.61 -17.28
C PHE A 271 10.16 -12.52 -16.50
N TRP A 272 10.16 -12.93 -15.22
CA TRP A 272 8.98 -13.02 -14.36
C TRP A 272 9.02 -12.03 -13.20
N TYR A 273 9.91 -11.05 -13.24
CA TYR A 273 10.16 -10.15 -12.12
C TYR A 273 8.90 -9.34 -11.76
N ASN A 274 8.16 -8.93 -12.79
CA ASN A 274 6.89 -8.24 -12.65
C ASN A 274 5.81 -9.13 -12.00
N THR A 275 5.79 -10.43 -12.30
CA THR A 275 4.79 -11.34 -11.69
C THR A 275 5.14 -11.63 -10.23
N TRP A 276 6.42 -11.62 -9.86
CA TRP A 276 6.86 -11.71 -8.48
C TRP A 276 6.50 -10.47 -7.67
N CYS A 277 6.81 -9.27 -8.17
CA CYS A 277 6.39 -8.01 -7.53
C CYS A 277 4.87 -7.92 -7.38
N ALA A 278 4.12 -8.31 -8.42
CA ALA A 278 2.66 -8.39 -8.35
C ALA A 278 2.17 -9.43 -7.33
N SER A 279 2.92 -10.51 -7.09
CA SER A 279 2.58 -11.50 -6.06
C SER A 279 2.78 -10.93 -4.66
N ILE A 280 3.88 -10.20 -4.44
CA ILE A 280 4.13 -9.48 -3.19
C ILE A 280 3.03 -8.44 -2.96
N ALA A 281 2.75 -7.60 -3.95
CA ALA A 281 1.73 -6.56 -3.86
C ALA A 281 0.35 -7.16 -3.52
N ARG A 282 -0.03 -8.28 -4.15
CA ARG A 282 -1.28 -9.00 -3.84
C ARG A 282 -1.34 -9.55 -2.42
N LEU A 283 -0.29 -10.21 -1.93
CA LEU A 283 -0.24 -10.71 -0.55
C LEU A 283 -0.41 -9.55 0.45
N LEU A 284 0.21 -8.42 0.15
CA LEU A 284 0.11 -7.21 0.94
C LEU A 284 -1.19 -6.42 0.75
N GLY A 285 -2.07 -6.83 -0.18
CA GLY A 285 -3.32 -6.12 -0.48
C GLY A 285 -3.12 -4.74 -1.08
N LEU A 286 -2.03 -4.55 -1.81
CA LEU A 286 -1.67 -3.31 -2.53
C LEU A 286 -2.26 -3.30 -3.95
N VAL A 287 -3.13 -4.25 -4.29
CA VAL A 287 -3.79 -4.33 -5.58
C VAL A 287 -5.29 -4.42 -5.33
N GLN A 288 -6.07 -3.63 -6.04
CA GLN A 288 -7.52 -3.63 -5.93
C GLN A 288 -8.13 -4.99 -6.28
N ALA A 289 -9.22 -5.33 -5.60
CA ALA A 289 -9.92 -6.60 -5.78
C ALA A 289 -10.43 -6.79 -7.21
N SER A 290 -10.82 -5.72 -7.90
CA SER A 290 -11.28 -5.70 -9.30
C SER A 290 -10.21 -6.18 -10.30
N LEU A 291 -8.93 -6.03 -9.96
CA LEU A 291 -7.78 -6.44 -10.77
C LEU A 291 -7.26 -7.85 -10.41
N VAL A 292 -7.92 -8.53 -9.48
CA VAL A 292 -7.59 -9.91 -9.07
C VAL A 292 -8.47 -10.88 -9.87
N ASP A 293 -7.83 -11.79 -10.61
CA ASP A 293 -8.54 -12.84 -11.38
C ASP A 293 -9.44 -13.67 -10.44
N PRO A 294 -10.78 -13.66 -10.64
CA PRO A 294 -11.72 -14.36 -9.77
C PRO A 294 -11.63 -15.89 -9.87
N HIS A 295 -10.93 -16.43 -10.88
CA HIS A 295 -10.68 -17.86 -11.03
C HIS A 295 -9.45 -18.37 -10.26
N VAL A 296 -8.65 -17.47 -9.70
CA VAL A 296 -7.59 -17.84 -8.76
C VAL A 296 -8.23 -18.00 -7.39
N VAL A 297 -8.26 -19.24 -6.89
CA VAL A 297 -8.80 -19.54 -5.56
C VAL A 297 -8.07 -18.69 -4.52
N ASN A 298 -8.77 -17.71 -3.95
CA ASN A 298 -8.33 -16.87 -2.85
C ASN A 298 -8.29 -17.70 -1.56
N ASP A 299 -7.37 -18.66 -1.43
CA ASP A 299 -7.03 -19.26 -0.14
C ASP A 299 -6.14 -18.32 0.71
N TYR A 300 -6.35 -17.01 0.53
CA TYR A 300 -5.69 -15.88 1.18
C TYR A 300 -6.24 -15.62 2.60
N GLY A 301 -7.13 -16.49 3.09
CA GLY A 301 -7.86 -16.32 4.35
C GLY A 301 -7.39 -17.18 5.51
N VAL A 302 -6.35 -17.99 5.36
CA VAL A 302 -5.79 -18.75 6.50
C VAL A 302 -4.55 -18.03 6.97
N HIS A 303 -4.64 -17.50 8.18
CA HIS A 303 -3.58 -16.78 8.87
C HIS A 303 -2.27 -17.58 8.89
N GLY A 304 -1.14 -16.88 8.76
CA GLY A 304 0.17 -17.49 9.01
C GLY A 304 0.61 -18.50 7.94
N LYS A 305 0.48 -18.18 6.65
CA LYS A 305 0.94 -19.05 5.55
C LYS A 305 2.29 -18.61 4.98
N ALA A 306 3.06 -19.61 4.54
CA ALA A 306 4.27 -19.42 3.74
C ALA A 306 3.99 -19.78 2.28
N TYR A 307 4.54 -19.01 1.36
CA TYR A 307 4.35 -19.19 -0.07
C TYR A 307 5.69 -19.27 -0.80
N THR A 308 5.73 -19.99 -1.91
CA THR A 308 6.81 -19.86 -2.89
C THR A 308 6.63 -18.58 -3.70
N TYR A 309 7.68 -18.10 -4.37
CA TYR A 309 7.59 -16.99 -5.31
C TYR A 309 6.53 -17.18 -6.43
N LYS A 310 6.11 -18.44 -6.69
CA LYS A 310 5.01 -18.79 -7.62
C LYS A 310 3.62 -18.78 -6.97
N ARG A 311 3.50 -18.26 -5.74
CA ARG A 311 2.26 -18.23 -4.94
C ARG A 311 1.70 -19.61 -4.59
N GLN A 312 2.55 -20.64 -4.56
CA GLN A 312 2.13 -21.96 -4.10
C GLN A 312 2.31 -22.02 -2.58
N ASN A 313 1.27 -22.49 -1.87
CA ASN A 313 1.33 -22.67 -0.42
C ASN A 313 2.41 -23.69 -0.06
N ILE A 314 3.23 -23.37 0.95
CA ILE A 314 4.26 -24.24 1.48
C ILE A 314 3.74 -24.88 2.76
N VAL A 315 3.78 -26.21 2.81
CA VAL A 315 3.47 -26.94 4.03
C VAL A 315 4.67 -26.86 4.97
N LEU A 316 4.52 -26.12 6.07
CA LEU A 316 5.52 -26.01 7.12
C LEU A 316 5.45 -27.19 8.09
N PRO A 317 6.55 -27.53 8.79
CA PRO A 317 6.54 -28.56 9.82
C PRO A 317 5.60 -28.18 10.97
N ASP A 318 4.96 -29.18 11.60
CA ASP A 318 4.03 -28.95 12.71
C ASP A 318 4.71 -28.19 13.85
N ALA A 319 4.16 -27.02 14.21
CA ALA A 319 4.68 -26.19 15.30
C ALA A 319 4.63 -26.93 16.66
N GLU A 320 3.70 -27.87 16.83
CA GLU A 320 3.55 -28.71 18.04
C GLU A 320 4.70 -29.70 18.26
N LYS A 321 5.54 -29.96 17.25
CA LYS A 321 6.69 -30.87 17.36
C LYS A 321 7.99 -30.14 17.72
N ILE A 322 7.94 -28.84 17.94
CA ILE A 322 9.08 -28.02 18.34
C ILE A 322 9.35 -28.24 19.84
N SER A 323 10.62 -28.27 20.25
CA SER A 323 10.97 -28.50 21.65
C SER A 323 10.42 -27.38 22.56
N ASP A 324 9.89 -27.76 23.73
CA ASP A 324 9.33 -26.81 24.70
C ASP A 324 10.38 -25.77 25.17
N SER A 325 11.66 -26.15 25.25
CA SER A 325 12.73 -25.23 25.63
C SER A 325 13.00 -24.16 24.57
N ASP A 326 12.95 -24.52 23.28
CA ASP A 326 13.20 -23.58 22.19
C ASP A 326 12.00 -22.65 22.01
N SER A 327 10.78 -23.18 22.06
CA SER A 327 9.55 -22.39 21.97
C SER A 327 9.37 -21.44 23.15
N MET A 328 9.74 -21.85 24.38
CA MET A 328 9.77 -20.95 25.55
C MET A 328 10.81 -19.83 25.39
N GLY A 329 11.97 -20.12 24.83
CA GLY A 329 13.00 -19.12 24.55
C GLY A 329 12.49 -18.04 23.59
N TRP A 330 11.83 -18.46 22.51
CA TRP A 330 11.24 -17.56 21.52
C TRP A 330 10.02 -16.80 22.06
N ALA A 331 9.16 -17.45 22.84
CA ALA A 331 8.02 -16.81 23.49
C ALA A 331 8.50 -15.67 24.39
N LYS A 332 9.55 -15.91 25.18
CA LYS A 332 10.16 -14.87 26.02
C LYS A 332 10.72 -13.70 25.21
N GLN A 333 11.21 -13.93 23.99
CA GLN A 333 11.65 -12.86 23.09
C GLN A 333 10.47 -12.09 22.47
N LEU A 334 9.33 -12.72 22.21
CA LEU A 334 8.12 -12.01 21.76
C LEU A 334 7.43 -11.24 22.91
N GLU A 335 7.48 -11.76 24.13
CA GLU A 335 6.92 -11.09 25.32
C GLU A 335 7.62 -9.76 25.62
N THR A 336 8.87 -9.54 25.17
CA THR A 336 9.53 -8.23 25.35
C THR A 336 8.97 -7.13 24.47
N ILE A 337 8.20 -7.49 23.43
CA ILE A 337 7.65 -6.54 22.44
C ILE A 337 6.11 -6.48 22.47
N GLN A 338 5.45 -7.43 23.12
CA GLN A 338 4.03 -7.33 23.46
C GLN A 338 3.84 -6.44 24.70
N PRO A 339 2.84 -5.53 24.72
CA PRO A 339 2.62 -4.60 25.82
C PRO A 339 2.18 -5.26 27.12
#